data_AF-A0AAU4AB16-F1
#
_entry.id   AF-A0AAU4AB16-F1
#
_cell.length_a   1.000
_cell.length_b   1.000
_cell.length_c   1.000
_cell.angle_alpha   90.00
_cell.angle_beta   90.00
_cell.angle_gamma   90.00
#
_symmetry.space_group_name_H-M   'P 1'
#
loop_
_entity.id
_entity.type
_entity.pdbx_description
1 polymer ?
#
loop_
_entity_poly.entity_id
_entity_poly.type
_entity_poly.pdbx_seq_one_letter_code
_entity_poly.pdbx_strand_id
1 'polypeptide(L)' 'MDIVTCTQCSATGLEKGLLDDITAPSGFTRWVEGELRTGAFGRFIKGKKRYRVEAARCPRCGHLELFATQPSG' A
#
# COMPACT_ATOMS: atom_id res chain seq x y z
N MET A 1 -16.49 9.38 10.72
CA MET A 1 -15.97 8.01 10.69
C MET A 1 -16.30 7.47 9.32
N ASP A 2 -15.35 7.52 8.38
CA ASP A 2 -15.66 7.18 6.99
C ASP A 2 -15.90 5.67 6.87
N ILE A 3 -17.10 5.31 6.41
CA ILE A 3 -17.45 3.92 6.13
C ILE A 3 -16.81 3.58 4.78
N VAL A 4 -15.64 2.95 4.84
CA VAL A 4 -14.98 2.46 3.62
C VAL A 4 -15.88 1.39 3.00
N THR A 5 -16.13 1.54 1.70
CA THR A 5 -17.00 0.67 0.91
C THR A 5 -16.16 -0.04 -0.14
N CYS A 6 -16.33 -1.35 -0.26
CA CYS A 6 -15.58 -2.18 -1.18
C CYS A 6 -15.89 -1.77 -2.61
N THR A 7 -14.89 -1.31 -3.34
CA THR A 7 -14.99 -0.91 -4.74
C THR A 7 -15.38 -2.05 -5.69
N GLN A 8 -15.16 -3.31 -5.28
CA GLN A 8 -15.49 -4.49 -6.07
C GLN A 8 -16.91 -5.04 -5.86
N CYS A 9 -17.45 -5.01 -4.63
CA CYS A 9 -18.73 -5.66 -4.32
C CYS A 9 -19.71 -4.81 -3.49
N SER A 10 -19.36 -3.54 -3.26
CA SER A 10 -20.14 -2.55 -2.52
C SER A 10 -20.43 -2.90 -1.05
N ALA A 11 -19.78 -3.91 -0.48
CA ALA A 11 -19.89 -4.22 0.95
C ALA A 11 -19.24 -3.13 1.80
N THR A 12 -19.87 -2.78 2.92
CA THR A 12 -19.35 -1.83 3.90
C THR A 12 -18.55 -2.54 4.99
N GLY A 13 -17.72 -1.79 5.72
CA GLY A 13 -17.01 -2.31 6.89
C GLY A 13 -15.77 -3.13 6.54
N LEU A 14 -14.91 -2.60 5.67
CA LEU A 14 -13.63 -3.23 5.36
C LEU A 14 -12.75 -3.30 6.62
N GLU A 15 -12.06 -4.43 6.77
CA GLU A 15 -11.15 -4.71 7.86
C GLU A 15 -9.79 -4.07 7.56
N LYS A 16 -9.34 -3.14 8.41
CA LYS A 16 -8.02 -2.52 8.26
C LYS A 16 -6.91 -3.50 8.65
N GLY A 17 -5.82 -3.48 7.91
CA GLY A 17 -4.64 -4.30 8.16
C GLY A 17 -3.40 -3.70 7.49
N LEU A 18 -2.29 -4.44 7.59
CA LEU A 18 -1.02 -4.10 6.98
C LEU A 18 -0.58 -5.28 6.11
N LEU A 19 0.11 -4.97 5.02
CA LEU A 19 0.89 -5.98 4.32
C LEU A 19 2.17 -6.21 5.13
N ASP A 20 2.39 -7.46 5.54
CA ASP A 20 3.63 -7.84 6.20
C ASP A 20 4.75 -7.90 5.16
N ASP A 21 5.83 -7.17 5.39
CA ASP A 21 7.01 -7.19 4.54
C ASP A 21 8.24 -7.39 5.42
N ILE A 22 8.62 -8.66 5.53
CA ILE A 22 9.74 -9.15 6.35
C ILE A 22 11.08 -8.56 5.85
N THR A 23 11.13 -8.04 4.61
CA THR A 23 12.37 -7.60 3.97
C THR A 23 12.57 -6.10 3.95
N ALA A 24 11.55 -5.30 4.30
CA ALA A 24 11.67 -3.85 4.38
C ALA A 24 12.32 -3.42 5.71
N PRO A 25 13.42 -2.63 5.70
CA PRO A 25 14.06 -2.13 6.92
C PRO A 25 13.13 -1.32 7.84
N SER A 26 12.03 -0.78 7.28
CA SER A 26 11.04 0.03 8.00
C SER A 26 9.88 -0.79 8.59
N GLY A 27 9.81 -2.11 8.35
CA GLY A 27 8.75 -2.99 8.89
C GLY A 27 7.37 -2.81 8.24
N PHE A 28 7.30 -2.26 7.03
CA PHE A 28 6.06 -2.16 6.24
C PHE A 28 6.36 -2.00 4.74
N THR A 29 5.43 -2.47 3.89
CA THR A 29 5.46 -2.23 2.45
C THR A 29 5.26 -0.74 2.13
N ARG A 30 6.00 -0.23 1.14
CA ARG A 30 5.93 1.17 0.70
C ARG A 30 5.48 1.30 -0.75
N TRP A 31 4.64 2.30 -1.00
CA TRP A 31 4.35 2.79 -2.34
C TRP A 31 5.38 3.85 -2.71
N VAL A 32 5.83 3.84 -3.96
CA VAL A 32 6.85 4.74 -4.48
C VAL A 32 6.32 5.38 -5.75
N GLU A 33 6.47 6.69 -5.87
CA GLU A 33 6.00 7.45 -7.03
C GLU A 33 6.78 7.13 -8.32
N GLY A 34 6.03 6.88 -9.38
CA GLY A 34 6.53 6.71 -10.74
C GLY A 34 7.06 5.31 -11.05
N GLU A 35 7.50 5.14 -12.28
CA GLU A 35 8.06 3.87 -12.72
C GLU A 35 9.37 3.56 -12.00
N LEU A 36 9.56 2.27 -11.75
CA LEU A 36 10.80 1.79 -11.19
C LEU A 36 11.91 1.87 -12.23
N ARG A 37 12.91 2.69 -11.95
CA ARG A 37 14.07 2.85 -12.84
C ARG A 37 15.10 1.77 -12.54
N THR A 38 15.57 1.12 -13.59
CA THR A 38 16.74 0.23 -13.59
C THR A 38 17.91 0.95 -14.28
N GLY A 39 19.12 0.72 -13.81
CA GLY A 39 20.34 1.09 -14.53
C GLY A 39 21.54 0.35 -13.99
N ALA A 40 22.76 0.82 -14.31
CA ALA A 40 23.99 0.04 -14.13
C ALA A 40 24.25 -0.49 -12.71
N PHE A 41 23.67 0.14 -11.68
CA PHE A 41 23.78 -0.26 -10.27
C PHE A 41 22.51 -0.94 -9.71
N GLY A 42 21.66 -1.49 -10.58
CA GLY A 42 20.41 -2.16 -10.20
C GLY A 42 19.19 -1.24 -10.19
N ARG A 43 18.18 -1.60 -9.40
CA ARG A 43 16.97 -0.79 -9.17
C ARG A 43 17.32 0.38 -8.26
N PHE A 44 17.13 1.61 -8.73
CA PHE A 44 17.38 2.80 -7.91
C PHE A 44 16.18 3.75 -7.94
N ILE A 45 15.88 4.29 -6.76
CA ILE A 45 14.76 5.20 -6.51
C ILE A 45 15.35 6.46 -5.88
N LYS A 46 15.65 7.46 -6.71
CA LYS A 46 16.21 8.75 -6.27
C LYS A 46 15.19 9.86 -6.50
N GLY A 47 14.97 10.71 -5.48
CA GLY A 47 14.06 11.86 -5.57
C GLY A 47 12.57 11.51 -5.67
N LYS A 48 12.16 10.27 -5.36
CA LYS A 48 10.76 9.85 -5.38
C LYS A 48 10.13 9.91 -4.00
N LYS A 49 8.88 10.38 -3.94
CA LYS A 49 8.09 10.30 -2.71
C LYS A 49 7.78 8.84 -2.39
N ARG A 50 7.80 8.53 -1.10
CA ARG A 50 7.48 7.21 -0.57
C ARG A 50 6.36 7.34 0.44
N TYR A 51 5.43 6.40 0.41
CA TYR A 51 4.28 6.37 1.28
C TYR A 51 4.15 4.99 1.91
N ARG A 52 3.75 4.95 3.17
CA ARG A 52 3.36 3.70 3.83
C ARG A 52 2.11 3.17 3.13
N VAL A 53 2.10 1.85 2.87
CA VAL A 53 0.91 1.18 2.34
C VAL A 53 0.10 0.62 3.50
N GLU A 54 -1.14 1.05 3.59
CA GLU A 54 -2.17 0.45 4.44
C GLU A 54 -3.09 -0.41 3.59
N ALA A 55 -3.61 -1.50 4.17
CA ALA A 55 -4.51 -2.41 3.46
C ALA A 55 -5.88 -2.44 4.13
N ALA A 56 -6.95 -2.55 3.33
CA ALA A 56 -8.29 -2.80 3.81
C ALA A 56 -8.86 -4.02 3.08
N ARG A 57 -9.17 -5.08 3.84
CA ARG A 57 -9.72 -6.33 3.32
C ARG A 57 -11.24 -6.32 3.41
N CYS A 58 -11.91 -6.65 2.33
CA CYS A 58 -13.35 -6.89 2.36
C CYS A 58 -13.65 -8.28 2.97
N PRO A 59 -14.41 -8.37 4.07
CA PRO A 59 -14.77 -9.66 4.66
C PRO A 59 -15.74 -10.48 3.78
N ARG A 60 -16.44 -9.84 2.83
CA ARG A 60 -17.44 -10.47 1.97
C ARG A 60 -16.83 -11.17 0.74
N CYS A 61 -15.98 -10.48 -0.01
CA CYS A 61 -15.42 -10.99 -1.26
C CYS A 61 -13.90 -11.17 -1.24
N GLY A 62 -13.23 -10.79 -0.14
CA GLY A 62 -11.78 -10.86 -0.02
C GLY A 62 -11.01 -9.81 -0.83
N HIS A 63 -11.69 -8.89 -1.52
CA HIS A 63 -11.02 -7.81 -2.25
C HIS A 63 -10.17 -6.97 -1.29
N LEU A 64 -8.94 -6.67 -1.72
CA LEU A 64 -7.96 -5.95 -0.94
C LEU A 64 -7.72 -4.59 -1.56
N GLU A 65 -8.00 -3.54 -0.80
CA GLU A 65 -7.73 -2.16 -1.20
C GLU A 65 -6.46 -1.67 -0.52
N LEU A 66 -5.60 -0.99 -1.28
CA LEU A 66 -4.31 -0.48 -0.81
C LEU A 66 -4.31 1.05 -0.84
N PHE A 67 -3.89 1.65 0.26
CA PHE A 67 -3.89 3.10 0.45
C PHE A 67 -2.48 3.60 0.76
N ALA A 68 -2.10 4.72 0.14
CA ALA A 68 -0.77 5.33 0.26
C ALA A 68 -0.90 6.81 0.68
N THR A 69 -1.59 7.06 1.79
CA THR A 69 -1.96 8.42 2.24
C THR A 69 -0.88 9.08 3.11
N GLN A 70 -0.07 8.28 3.81
CA GLN A 70 0.93 8.79 4.75
C GLN A 70 2.36 8.66 4.18
N PRO A 71 3.14 9.74 4.12
CA PRO A 71 4.55 9.67 3.73
C PRO A 71 5.34 8.74 4.64
N SER A 72 6.22 7.92 4.07
CA SER A 72 7.20 7.15 4.81
C SER A 72 8.54 7.89 4.78
N GLY A 73 9.02 8.31 5.94
CA GLY A 73 10.31 9.01 6.11
C GLY A 73 11.51 8.23 5.57
#